data_AF-A0A939RZF7-F1
#
_entry.id   AF-A0A939RZF7-F1
#
_cell.length_a   1.000
_cell.length_b   1.000
_cell.length_c   1.000
_cell.angle_alpha   90.00
_cell.angle_beta   90.00
_cell.angle_gamma   90.00
#
_symmetry.space_group_name_H-M   'P 1'
#
loop_
_entity.id
_entity.type
_entity.pdbx_description
1 polymer ?
#
loop_
_entity_poly.entity_id
_entity_poly.type
_entity_poly.pdbx_seq_one_letter_code
_entity_poly.pdbx_strand_id
1 'polypeptide(L)'
;MSDSPASQGNGFEPFPWPPVEPTFSAWKAATFGIGAALAGALLLARDLAEGERVHALLTGLLFSCFSLIGFGLIPQRRPRGAFRYINATVMTRAERPTADSWVHLAPTRPARLPLLIAGAEATLALSALVVYIVLVLLGLAPLLNEDTGEGGYLLALVPVALLAVASGWVTALMIGRRIRGGSFGTRPSGVALGETSVTVRVPGRDIEIPWTQIKSVTARRTAVGTDLPGSVLLPRRHRGENLDLIRLALLPGGEVTSREQWLAADGYSVPRDAVYTALRWYHSHPEARWELGRVEGERRIEGWRRRALAAARPTEA
;
A
#
# COMPACT_ATOMS: atom_id res chain seq x y z
N MET A 1 32.89 16.38 5.95
CA MET A 1 32.04 15.72 4.94
C MET A 1 32.98 15.11 3.93
N SER A 2 33.22 13.80 4.05
CA SER A 2 34.12 13.06 3.16
C SER A 2 33.33 12.62 1.93
N ASP A 3 33.70 13.11 0.76
CA ASP A 3 33.18 12.65 -0.52
C ASP A 3 33.53 11.18 -0.69
N SER A 4 32.52 10.31 -0.61
CA SER A 4 32.67 8.88 -0.83
C SER A 4 32.95 8.63 -2.32
N PRO A 5 34.10 8.05 -2.71
CA PRO A 5 34.53 7.90 -4.10
C PRO A 5 33.70 6.91 -4.95
N ALA A 6 32.59 6.39 -4.42
CA ALA A 6 31.70 5.46 -5.11
C ALA A 6 30.60 6.14 -5.97
N SER A 7 30.48 7.48 -5.96
CA SER A 7 29.36 8.19 -6.59
C SER A 7 29.56 8.60 -8.06
N GLN A 8 30.77 8.60 -8.60
CA GLN A 8 31.05 9.42 -9.80
C GLN A 8 30.85 8.72 -11.17
N GLY A 9 30.58 7.43 -11.26
CA GLY A 9 30.56 6.73 -12.57
C GLY A 9 29.23 6.66 -13.32
N ASN A 10 28.10 6.38 -12.64
CA ASN A 10 26.87 5.94 -13.33
C ASN A 10 25.58 6.63 -12.86
N GLY A 11 25.69 7.78 -12.20
CA GLY A 11 24.52 8.59 -11.82
C GLY A 11 23.57 7.94 -10.80
N PHE A 12 24.06 7.00 -9.99
CA PHE A 12 23.26 6.43 -8.90
C PHE A 12 23.20 7.39 -7.72
N GLU A 13 22.00 7.77 -7.30
CA GLU A 13 21.78 8.68 -6.18
C GLU A 13 20.83 8.04 -5.16
N PRO A 14 21.33 7.56 -4.01
CA PRO A 14 20.48 6.90 -3.01
C PRO A 14 19.45 7.89 -2.45
N PHE A 15 18.35 7.36 -1.95
CA PHE A 15 17.38 8.19 -1.24
C PHE A 15 18.08 8.80 0.00
N PRO A 16 17.93 10.11 0.27
CA PRO A 16 18.82 10.83 1.19
C PRO A 16 18.66 10.46 2.66
N TRP A 17 17.64 9.66 2.99
CA TRP A 17 17.41 9.21 4.35
C TRP A 17 17.46 7.68 4.44
N PRO A 18 17.86 7.12 5.59
CA PRO A 18 17.71 5.69 5.84
C PRO A 18 16.22 5.29 5.87
N PRO A 19 15.89 4.02 5.61
CA PRO A 19 14.53 3.52 5.72
C PRO A 19 13.97 3.82 7.10
N VAL A 20 12.74 4.34 7.14
CA VAL A 20 12.06 4.54 8.42
C VAL A 20 11.90 3.17 9.07
N GLU A 21 12.43 3.03 10.28
CA GLU A 21 12.21 1.82 11.05
C GLU A 21 10.71 1.66 11.30
N PRO A 22 10.15 0.47 11.06
CA PRO A 22 8.74 0.24 11.28
C PRO A 22 8.40 0.53 12.75
N THR A 23 7.36 1.34 12.97
CA THR A 23 6.82 1.67 14.30
C THR A 23 6.48 0.41 15.11
N PHE A 24 6.02 -0.63 14.40
CA PHE A 24 5.84 -1.97 14.93
C PHE A 24 7.01 -2.87 14.57
N SER A 25 7.86 -3.18 15.55
CA SER A 25 8.91 -4.18 15.37
C SER A 25 8.31 -5.52 14.96
N ALA A 26 8.99 -6.27 14.08
CA ALA A 26 8.52 -7.56 13.59
C ALA A 26 8.19 -8.55 14.71
N TRP A 27 8.99 -8.56 15.78
CA TRP A 27 8.76 -9.43 16.92
C TRP A 27 7.46 -9.08 17.66
N LYS A 28 7.18 -7.79 17.94
CA LYS A 28 5.91 -7.36 18.57
C LYS A 28 4.69 -7.76 17.74
N ALA A 29 4.76 -7.57 16.42
CA ALA A 29 3.68 -7.95 15.51
C ALA A 29 3.46 -9.48 15.53
N ALA A 30 4.54 -10.25 15.50
CA ALA A 30 4.50 -11.71 15.57
C ALA A 30 3.99 -12.21 16.93
N THR A 31 4.46 -11.67 18.05
CA THR A 31 4.00 -12.06 19.40
C THR A 31 2.54 -11.72 19.60
N PHE A 32 2.08 -10.57 19.08
CA PHE A 32 0.66 -10.22 19.10
C PHE A 32 -0.18 -11.21 18.27
N GLY A 33 0.25 -11.51 17.04
CA GLY A 33 -0.45 -12.46 16.18
C GLY A 33 -0.53 -13.87 16.78
N ILE A 34 0.60 -14.38 17.28
CA ILE A 34 0.69 -15.69 17.96
C ILE A 34 -0.15 -15.70 19.24
N GLY A 35 -0.05 -14.65 20.07
CA GLY A 35 -0.82 -14.53 21.30
C GLY A 35 -2.33 -14.53 21.05
N ALA A 36 -2.78 -13.78 20.04
CA ALA A 36 -4.19 -13.78 19.63
C ALA A 36 -4.64 -15.17 19.12
N ALA A 37 -3.82 -15.85 18.33
CA ALA A 37 -4.13 -17.20 17.85
C ALA A 37 -4.25 -18.22 19.00
N LEU A 38 -3.32 -18.18 19.97
CA LEU A 38 -3.33 -19.09 21.12
C LEU A 38 -4.52 -18.81 22.05
N ALA A 39 -4.79 -17.54 22.35
CA ALA A 39 -5.95 -17.14 23.15
C ALA A 39 -7.27 -17.57 22.47
N GLY A 40 -7.38 -17.34 21.16
CA GLY A 40 -8.53 -17.78 20.36
C GLY A 40 -8.72 -19.29 20.39
N ALA A 41 -7.66 -20.07 20.21
CA ALA A 41 -7.73 -21.53 20.26
C ALA A 41 -8.18 -22.06 21.63
N LEU A 42 -7.68 -21.47 22.72
CA LEU A 42 -8.06 -21.84 24.08
C LEU A 42 -9.53 -21.52 24.38
N LEU A 43 -9.98 -20.32 24.04
CA LEU A 43 -11.37 -19.90 24.27
C LEU A 43 -12.33 -20.67 23.36
N LEU A 44 -12.01 -20.86 22.09
CA LEU A 44 -12.77 -21.70 21.17
C LEU A 44 -12.96 -23.13 21.72
N ALA A 45 -11.88 -23.75 22.22
CA ALA A 45 -11.96 -25.09 22.79
C ALA A 45 -12.82 -25.14 24.05
N ARG A 46 -12.76 -24.11 24.89
CA ARG A 46 -13.61 -23.96 26.07
C ARG A 46 -15.08 -23.85 25.68
N ASP A 47 -15.42 -22.92 24.80
CA ASP A 47 -16.80 -22.67 24.34
C ASP A 47 -17.40 -23.93 23.68
N LEU A 48 -16.59 -24.66 22.90
CA LEU A 48 -17.01 -25.93 22.31
C LEU A 48 -17.24 -27.02 23.37
N ALA A 49 -16.43 -27.07 24.43
CA ALA A 49 -16.61 -28.01 25.53
C ALA A 49 -17.86 -27.71 26.37
N GLU A 50 -18.23 -26.43 26.48
CA GLU A 50 -19.46 -25.97 27.12
C GLU A 50 -20.71 -26.12 26.22
N GLY A 51 -20.52 -26.51 24.95
CA GLY A 51 -21.60 -26.72 23.97
C GLY A 51 -22.07 -25.43 23.28
N GLU A 52 -21.43 -24.30 23.55
CA GLU A 52 -21.78 -22.97 23.05
C GLU A 52 -21.23 -22.73 21.63
N ARG A 53 -21.73 -23.49 20.65
CA ARG A 53 -21.20 -23.49 19.27
C ARG A 53 -21.19 -22.10 18.60
N VAL A 54 -22.20 -21.27 18.87
CA VAL A 54 -22.29 -19.92 18.30
C VAL A 54 -21.25 -19.00 18.93
N HIS A 55 -21.09 -19.05 20.26
CA HIS A 55 -20.07 -18.28 20.97
C HIS A 55 -18.67 -18.69 20.49
N ALA A 56 -18.41 -19.99 20.43
CA ALA A 56 -17.19 -20.57 19.90
C ALA A 56 -16.84 -20.01 18.50
N LEU A 57 -17.80 -20.03 17.56
CA LEU A 57 -17.57 -19.53 16.20
C LEU A 57 -17.20 -18.03 16.19
N LEU A 58 -17.92 -17.20 16.96
CA LEU A 58 -17.66 -15.76 17.04
C LEU A 58 -16.30 -15.46 17.66
N THR A 59 -15.97 -16.16 18.76
CA THR A 59 -14.66 -16.11 19.42
C THR A 59 -13.55 -16.47 18.44
N GLY A 60 -13.71 -17.61 17.74
CA GLY A 60 -12.77 -18.08 16.73
C GLY A 60 -12.50 -17.03 15.65
N LEU A 61 -13.55 -16.48 15.03
CA LEU A 61 -13.48 -15.47 13.97
C LEU A 61 -12.84 -14.14 14.44
N LEU A 62 -13.10 -13.74 15.68
CA LEU A 62 -12.53 -12.51 16.24
C LEU A 62 -11.01 -12.66 16.44
N PHE A 63 -10.59 -13.76 17.05
CA PHE A 63 -9.17 -13.99 17.35
C PHE A 63 -8.35 -14.36 16.11
N SER A 64 -8.93 -15.05 15.13
CA SER A 64 -8.30 -15.24 13.81
C SER A 64 -8.10 -13.90 13.10
N CYS A 65 -9.08 -13.00 13.14
CA CYS A 65 -8.95 -11.66 12.57
C CYS A 65 -7.82 -10.87 13.26
N PHE A 66 -7.77 -10.84 14.59
CA PHE A 66 -6.67 -10.18 15.33
C PHE A 66 -5.30 -10.82 15.03
N SER A 67 -5.25 -12.14 14.95
CA SER A 67 -4.04 -12.88 14.58
C SER A 67 -3.54 -12.47 13.20
N LEU A 68 -4.42 -12.46 12.20
CA LEU A 68 -4.10 -12.06 10.83
C LEU A 68 -3.73 -10.58 10.71
N ILE A 69 -4.34 -9.69 11.51
CA ILE A 69 -3.91 -8.30 11.63
C ILE A 69 -2.48 -8.24 12.16
N GLY A 70 -2.17 -8.97 13.24
CA GLY A 70 -0.83 -9.07 13.80
C GLY A 70 0.22 -9.50 12.78
N PHE A 71 0.00 -10.62 12.10
CA PHE A 71 0.87 -11.08 11.02
C PHE A 71 0.92 -10.10 9.84
N GLY A 72 -0.21 -9.46 9.56
CA GLY A 72 -0.34 -8.43 8.54
C GLY A 72 0.48 -7.18 8.83
N LEU A 73 0.72 -6.85 10.10
CA LEU A 73 1.53 -5.70 10.52
C LEU A 73 3.03 -5.98 10.48
N ILE A 74 3.48 -7.24 10.38
CA ILE A 74 4.89 -7.58 10.28
C ILE A 74 5.56 -6.76 9.17
N PRO A 75 6.65 -6.03 9.47
CA PRO A 75 7.38 -5.25 8.49
C PRO A 75 7.82 -6.14 7.35
N GLN A 76 7.43 -5.78 6.13
CA GLN A 76 7.81 -6.58 4.98
C GLN A 76 9.29 -6.37 4.67
N ARG A 77 9.92 -7.43 4.16
CA ARG A 77 11.28 -7.34 3.60
C ARG A 77 11.35 -6.20 2.60
N ARG A 78 12.52 -5.54 2.55
CA ARG A 78 12.82 -4.47 1.59
C ARG A 78 12.43 -4.92 0.17
N PRO A 79 11.82 -4.06 -0.64
CA PRO A 79 11.44 -4.40 -2.01
C PRO A 79 12.64 -4.88 -2.81
N ARG A 80 12.45 -5.93 -3.63
CA ARG A 80 13.48 -6.54 -4.49
C ARG A 80 13.06 -6.69 -5.95
N GLY A 81 11.84 -6.26 -6.27
CA GLY A 81 11.30 -6.33 -7.63
C GLY A 81 12.10 -5.47 -8.60
N ALA A 82 11.96 -5.79 -9.88
CA ALA A 82 12.55 -5.03 -10.97
C ALA A 82 11.51 -4.10 -11.61
N PHE A 83 12.01 -3.10 -12.34
CA PHE A 83 11.15 -2.35 -13.25
C PHE A 83 10.67 -3.31 -14.34
N ARG A 84 9.41 -3.16 -14.75
CA ARG A 84 8.82 -3.95 -15.84
C ARG A 84 8.87 -3.12 -17.10
N TYR A 85 9.52 -3.65 -18.13
CA TYR A 85 9.45 -3.08 -19.47
C TYR A 85 8.13 -3.50 -20.13
N ILE A 86 7.23 -2.55 -20.35
CA ILE A 86 5.87 -2.81 -20.85
C ILE A 86 5.45 -1.80 -21.91
N ASN A 87 4.54 -2.20 -22.79
CA ASN A 87 3.90 -1.28 -23.71
C ASN A 87 2.96 -0.34 -22.95
N ALA A 88 3.05 0.96 -23.19
CA ALA A 88 2.30 1.96 -22.43
C ALA A 88 0.77 1.83 -22.62
N THR A 89 0.31 1.30 -23.76
CA THR A 89 -1.11 1.10 -24.06
C THR A 89 -1.79 0.15 -23.06
N VAL A 90 -1.06 -0.81 -22.49
CA VAL A 90 -1.61 -1.72 -21.45
C VAL A 90 -1.92 -0.98 -20.15
N MET A 91 -1.39 0.23 -20.00
CA MET A 91 -1.61 1.06 -18.85
C MET A 91 -2.83 1.99 -19.02
N THR A 92 -3.25 2.36 -20.24
CA THR A 92 -4.38 3.29 -20.50
C THR A 92 -5.73 2.59 -20.72
N ARG A 93 -6.83 3.35 -20.72
CA ARG A 93 -8.02 3.04 -21.55
C ARG A 93 -7.62 3.43 -22.96
N ALA A 94 -7.75 2.54 -23.94
CA ALA A 94 -7.48 2.82 -25.36
C ALA A 94 -8.25 4.04 -25.92
N GLU A 95 -9.08 4.70 -25.11
CA GLU A 95 -9.72 5.99 -25.33
C GLU A 95 -8.73 7.16 -25.52
N ARG A 96 -7.49 7.07 -25.02
CA ARG A 96 -6.47 8.11 -25.22
C ARG A 96 -5.14 7.53 -25.68
N PRO A 97 -4.50 8.11 -26.72
CA PRO A 97 -3.14 7.75 -27.07
C PRO A 97 -2.20 8.08 -25.90
N THR A 98 -1.27 7.18 -25.61
CA THR A 98 -0.16 7.45 -24.68
C THR A 98 0.90 8.28 -25.39
N ALA A 99 1.61 9.16 -24.67
CA ALA A 99 2.71 9.90 -25.30
C ALA A 99 3.85 8.96 -25.73
N ASP A 100 4.11 7.92 -24.94
CA ASP A 100 5.14 6.92 -25.21
C ASP A 100 4.53 5.57 -25.61
N SER A 101 5.25 4.78 -26.42
CA SER A 101 4.82 3.42 -26.82
C SER A 101 5.30 2.35 -25.84
N TRP A 102 6.46 2.54 -25.24
CA TRP A 102 7.09 1.63 -24.28
C TRP A 102 7.60 2.40 -23.07
N VAL A 103 7.46 1.83 -21.88
CA VAL A 103 7.80 2.47 -20.61
C VAL A 103 8.43 1.49 -19.63
N HIS A 104 9.24 2.01 -18.70
CA HIS A 104 9.73 1.25 -17.55
C HIS A 104 8.83 1.51 -16.34
N LEU A 105 8.04 0.51 -15.98
CA LEU A 105 7.10 0.59 -14.87
C LEU A 105 7.75 0.12 -13.56
N ALA A 106 7.73 0.97 -12.53
CA ALA A 106 7.87 0.59 -11.13
C ALA A 106 6.50 0.20 -10.56
N PRO A 107 6.17 -1.11 -10.43
CA PRO A 107 4.84 -1.54 -10.03
C PRO A 107 4.55 -1.20 -8.57
N THR A 108 3.31 -0.83 -8.24
CA THR A 108 2.91 -0.71 -6.84
C THR A 108 3.02 -2.05 -6.13
N ARG A 109 3.29 -2.00 -4.83
CA ARG A 109 3.34 -3.20 -4.00
C ARG A 109 1.91 -3.73 -3.78
N PRO A 110 1.67 -5.05 -3.95
CA PRO A 110 0.37 -5.64 -3.67
C PRO A 110 0.03 -5.54 -2.18
N ALA A 111 -1.27 -5.52 -1.87
CA ALA A 111 -1.76 -5.57 -0.50
C ALA A 111 -1.29 -6.86 0.22
N ARG A 112 -0.99 -6.74 1.52
CA ARG A 112 -0.50 -7.85 2.34
C ARG A 112 -1.59 -8.92 2.44
N LEU A 113 -1.24 -10.18 2.17
CA LEU A 113 -2.23 -11.27 2.16
C LEU A 113 -2.92 -11.43 3.52
N PRO A 114 -2.21 -11.44 4.68
CA PRO A 114 -2.88 -11.59 5.97
C PRO A 114 -3.88 -10.48 6.25
N LEU A 115 -3.54 -9.21 5.94
CA LEU A 115 -4.47 -8.08 6.12
C LEU A 115 -5.68 -8.18 5.19
N LEU A 116 -5.50 -8.70 3.97
CA LEU A 116 -6.62 -8.91 3.04
C LEU A 116 -7.56 -9.98 3.57
N ILE A 117 -7.03 -11.10 4.04
CA ILE A 117 -7.83 -12.19 4.64
C ILE A 117 -8.53 -11.67 5.90
N ALA A 118 -7.83 -10.95 6.78
CA ALA A 118 -8.41 -10.34 7.97
C ALA A 118 -9.57 -9.39 7.63
N GLY A 119 -9.40 -8.53 6.63
CA GLY A 119 -10.46 -7.62 6.19
C GLY A 119 -11.68 -8.37 5.61
N ALA A 120 -11.44 -9.40 4.80
CA ALA A 120 -12.51 -10.23 4.24
C ALA A 120 -13.27 -10.98 5.34
N GLU A 121 -12.55 -11.58 6.28
CA GLU A 121 -13.10 -12.27 7.45
C GLU A 121 -13.90 -11.31 8.34
N ALA A 122 -13.35 -10.16 8.70
CA ALA A 122 -14.05 -9.13 9.47
C ALA A 122 -15.33 -8.65 8.78
N THR A 123 -15.27 -8.42 7.47
CA THR A 123 -16.44 -8.00 6.68
C THR A 123 -17.53 -9.07 6.71
N LEU A 124 -17.16 -10.34 6.54
CA LEU A 124 -18.10 -11.46 6.55
C LEU A 124 -18.70 -11.66 7.94
N ALA A 125 -17.89 -11.62 9.00
CA ALA A 125 -18.33 -11.75 10.38
C ALA A 125 -19.29 -10.62 10.79
N LEU A 126 -18.94 -9.35 10.48
CA LEU A 126 -19.81 -8.22 10.76
C LEU A 126 -21.12 -8.28 9.96
N SER A 127 -21.06 -8.66 8.68
CA SER A 127 -22.26 -8.84 7.86
C SER A 127 -23.17 -9.95 8.41
N ALA A 128 -22.58 -11.08 8.83
CA ALA A 128 -23.33 -12.17 9.44
C ALA A 128 -23.97 -11.74 10.77
N LEU A 129 -23.26 -10.93 11.58
CA LEU A 129 -23.80 -10.38 12.82
C LEU A 129 -24.97 -9.42 12.56
N VAL A 130 -24.90 -8.57 11.53
CA VAL A 130 -26.03 -7.72 11.11
C VAL A 130 -27.24 -8.57 10.76
N VAL A 131 -27.06 -9.59 9.91
CA VAL A 131 -28.15 -10.50 9.51
C VAL A 131 -28.75 -11.20 10.73
N TYR A 132 -27.91 -11.70 11.63
CA TYR A 132 -28.37 -12.34 12.85
C TYR A 132 -29.18 -11.39 13.74
N ILE A 133 -28.71 -10.16 13.96
CA ILE A 133 -29.46 -9.14 14.73
C ILE A 133 -30.83 -8.87 14.09
N VAL A 134 -30.89 -8.75 12.76
CA VAL A 134 -32.16 -8.57 12.04
C VAL A 134 -33.09 -9.77 12.24
N LEU A 135 -32.57 -11.01 12.19
CA LEU A 135 -33.37 -12.21 12.43
C LEU A 135 -33.91 -12.28 13.85
N VAL A 136 -33.12 -11.87 14.85
CA VAL A 136 -33.58 -11.78 16.25
C VAL A 136 -34.71 -10.75 16.39
N LEU A 137 -34.57 -9.57 15.80
CA LEU A 137 -35.61 -8.52 15.83
C LEU A 137 -36.90 -8.91 15.09
N LEU A 138 -36.82 -9.85 14.15
CA LEU A 138 -37.98 -10.42 13.46
C LEU A 138 -38.58 -11.64 14.20
N GLY A 139 -38.00 -12.07 15.33
CA GLY A 139 -38.42 -13.26 16.07
C GLY A 139 -38.09 -14.59 15.37
N LEU A 140 -37.17 -14.57 14.41
CA LEU A 140 -36.76 -15.74 13.60
C LEU A 140 -35.52 -16.45 14.15
N ALA A 141 -34.79 -15.82 15.07
CA ALA A 141 -33.60 -16.37 15.70
C ALA A 141 -33.67 -16.22 17.23
N PRO A 142 -33.06 -17.15 17.99
CA PRO A 142 -33.03 -17.07 19.44
C PRO A 142 -32.18 -15.89 19.90
N LEU A 143 -32.50 -15.32 21.07
CA LEU A 143 -31.69 -14.30 21.73
C LEU A 143 -30.35 -14.91 22.17
N LEU A 144 -29.25 -14.19 21.94
CA LEU A 144 -27.91 -14.58 22.42
C LEU A 144 -27.77 -14.39 23.93
N ASN A 145 -28.51 -13.46 24.50
CA ASN A 145 -28.51 -13.17 25.93
C ASN A 145 -29.92 -12.76 26.37
N GLU A 146 -30.48 -13.48 27.34
CA GLU A 146 -31.82 -13.23 27.88
C GLU A 146 -31.92 -11.83 28.52
N ASP A 147 -30.81 -11.29 29.03
CA ASP A 147 -30.76 -9.94 29.61
C ASP A 147 -30.78 -8.82 28.56
N THR A 148 -30.51 -9.15 27.29
CA THR A 148 -30.48 -8.16 26.21
C THR A 148 -31.85 -8.08 25.55
N GLY A 149 -32.67 -7.13 26.00
CA GLY A 149 -33.94 -6.85 25.32
C GLY A 149 -33.77 -6.39 23.87
N GLU A 150 -34.85 -6.41 23.09
CA GLU A 150 -34.88 -6.00 21.67
C GLU A 150 -34.26 -4.62 21.42
N GLY A 151 -34.44 -3.69 22.36
CA GLY A 151 -33.84 -2.35 22.30
C GLY A 151 -32.30 -2.37 22.26
N GLY A 152 -31.66 -3.33 22.91
CA GLY A 152 -30.20 -3.50 22.86
C GLY A 152 -29.73 -3.94 21.47
N TYR A 153 -30.45 -4.86 20.84
CA TYR A 153 -30.19 -5.31 19.49
C TYR A 153 -30.39 -4.20 18.44
N LEU A 154 -31.45 -3.39 18.58
CA LEU A 154 -31.67 -2.20 17.73
C LEU A 154 -30.51 -1.20 17.85
N LEU A 155 -30.05 -0.93 19.07
CA LEU A 155 -28.95 -0.01 19.32
C LEU A 155 -27.61 -0.54 18.77
N ALA A 156 -27.39 -1.86 18.82
CA ALA A 156 -26.20 -2.50 18.25
C ALA A 156 -26.23 -2.58 16.72
N LEU A 157 -27.41 -2.67 16.10
CA LEU A 157 -27.56 -2.88 14.66
C LEU A 157 -26.86 -1.77 13.83
N VAL A 158 -27.11 -0.51 14.16
CA VAL A 158 -26.59 0.64 13.40
C VAL A 158 -25.06 0.69 13.39
N PRO A 159 -24.33 0.69 14.53
CA PRO A 159 -22.88 0.74 14.52
C PRO A 159 -22.26 -0.51 13.88
N VAL A 160 -22.81 -1.71 14.12
CA VAL A 160 -22.29 -2.95 13.50
C VAL A 160 -22.48 -2.92 11.99
N ALA A 161 -23.62 -2.45 11.49
CA ALA A 161 -23.86 -2.30 10.06
C ALA A 161 -22.91 -1.28 9.41
N LEU A 162 -22.68 -0.14 10.07
CA LEU A 162 -21.71 0.85 9.58
C LEU A 162 -20.28 0.29 9.54
N LEU A 163 -19.88 -0.46 10.56
CA LEU A 163 -18.59 -1.16 10.58
C LEU A 163 -18.48 -2.21 9.47
N ALA A 164 -19.55 -2.97 9.21
CA ALA A 164 -19.60 -3.95 8.13
C ALA A 164 -19.39 -3.28 6.76
N VAL A 165 -20.10 -2.17 6.50
CA VAL A 165 -19.96 -1.41 5.25
C VAL A 165 -18.56 -0.81 5.12
N ALA A 166 -18.03 -0.19 6.18
CA ALA A 166 -16.70 0.40 6.17
C ALA A 166 -15.61 -0.67 5.95
N SER A 167 -15.69 -1.80 6.65
CA SER A 167 -14.79 -2.94 6.49
C SER A 167 -14.87 -3.51 5.08
N GLY A 168 -16.08 -3.68 4.54
CA GLY A 168 -16.30 -4.18 3.19
C GLY A 168 -15.72 -3.25 2.13
N TRP A 169 -15.90 -1.94 2.30
CA TRP A 169 -15.30 -0.93 1.43
C TRP A 169 -13.76 -1.00 1.45
N VAL A 170 -13.14 -1.00 2.62
CA VAL A 170 -11.67 -1.09 2.76
C VAL A 170 -11.14 -2.40 2.16
N THR A 171 -11.81 -3.52 2.43
CA THR A 171 -11.45 -4.83 1.89
C THR A 171 -11.56 -4.86 0.37
N ALA A 172 -12.62 -4.31 -0.21
CA ALA A 172 -12.80 -4.20 -1.64
C ALA A 172 -11.68 -3.37 -2.30
N LEU A 173 -11.27 -2.27 -1.66
CA LEU A 173 -10.12 -1.47 -2.12
C LEU A 173 -8.81 -2.27 -2.07
N MET A 174 -8.57 -3.05 -1.01
CA MET A 174 -7.37 -3.89 -0.86
C MET A 174 -7.33 -5.02 -1.90
N ILE A 175 -8.46 -5.70 -2.12
CA ILE A 175 -8.62 -6.73 -3.15
C ILE A 175 -8.38 -6.11 -4.52
N GLY A 176 -9.05 -4.98 -4.82
CA GLY A 176 -8.90 -4.27 -6.07
C GLY A 176 -7.47 -3.80 -6.35
N ARG A 177 -6.71 -3.46 -5.29
CA ARG A 177 -5.27 -3.14 -5.39
C ARG A 177 -4.43 -4.40 -5.69
N ARG A 178 -4.73 -5.53 -5.04
CA ARG A 178 -3.99 -6.79 -5.24
C ARG A 178 -4.21 -7.36 -6.64
N ILE A 179 -5.47 -7.42 -7.09
CA ILE A 179 -5.84 -7.96 -8.41
C ILE A 179 -5.16 -7.16 -9.54
N ARG A 180 -5.22 -5.82 -9.47
CA ARG A 180 -4.57 -4.92 -10.45
C ARG A 180 -3.04 -5.05 -10.51
N GLY A 181 -2.41 -5.61 -9.47
CA GLY A 181 -0.96 -5.82 -9.42
C GLY A 181 -0.48 -7.11 -10.09
N GLY A 182 -1.37 -8.02 -10.52
CA GLY A 182 -0.94 -9.35 -10.97
C GLY A 182 -1.92 -10.16 -11.84
N SER A 183 -3.11 -9.67 -12.17
CA SER A 183 -4.06 -10.41 -13.02
C SER A 183 -3.98 -10.01 -14.49
N PHE A 184 -4.08 -11.01 -15.37
CA PHE A 184 -4.26 -10.84 -16.81
C PHE A 184 -5.49 -9.95 -17.09
N GLY A 185 -5.37 -8.98 -17.99
CA GLY A 185 -6.43 -8.03 -18.34
C GLY A 185 -6.61 -6.84 -17.39
N THR A 186 -5.90 -6.79 -16.26
CA THR A 186 -5.97 -5.64 -15.34
C THR A 186 -4.79 -4.69 -15.51
N ARG A 187 -5.07 -3.39 -15.47
CA ARG A 187 -4.04 -2.37 -15.71
C ARG A 187 -3.05 -2.34 -14.57
N PRO A 188 -1.75 -2.41 -14.88
CA PRO A 188 -0.76 -2.33 -13.84
C PRO A 188 -0.75 -0.93 -13.24
N SER A 189 -0.64 -0.86 -11.92
CA SER A 189 -0.50 0.39 -11.17
C SER A 189 0.96 0.58 -10.81
N GLY A 190 1.42 1.83 -10.80
CA GLY A 190 2.79 2.18 -10.49
C GLY A 190 3.19 3.55 -11.03
N VAL A 191 4.50 3.76 -11.09
CA VAL A 191 5.10 4.91 -11.78
C VAL A 191 5.83 4.37 -12.99
N ALA A 192 5.45 4.84 -14.16
CA ALA A 192 6.09 4.50 -15.42
C ALA A 192 6.93 5.67 -15.91
N LEU A 193 8.14 5.33 -16.37
CA LEU A 193 9.10 6.25 -16.95
C LEU A 193 9.14 5.99 -18.45
N GLY A 194 8.67 6.95 -19.24
CA GLY A 194 8.77 6.93 -20.69
C GLY A 194 9.67 8.05 -21.21
N GLU A 195 9.92 8.06 -22.52
CA GLU A 195 10.81 9.03 -23.17
C GLU A 195 10.30 10.47 -22.99
N THR A 196 8.99 10.68 -23.14
CA THR A 196 8.37 12.02 -23.14
C THR A 196 7.68 12.36 -21.82
N SER A 197 7.21 11.36 -21.06
CA SER A 197 6.45 11.59 -19.83
C SER A 197 6.77 10.64 -18.68
N VAL A 198 6.38 11.07 -17.47
CA VAL A 198 6.25 10.23 -16.28
C VAL A 198 4.77 9.97 -16.05
N THR A 199 4.36 8.72 -16.15
CA THR A 199 2.97 8.32 -15.93
C THR A 199 2.81 7.77 -14.52
N VAL A 200 1.93 8.37 -13.72
CA VAL A 200 1.59 7.96 -12.36
C VAL A 200 0.20 7.34 -12.35
N ARG A 201 0.13 6.02 -12.16
CA ARG A 201 -1.12 5.26 -12.06
C ARG A 201 -1.28 4.63 -10.70
N VAL A 202 -2.13 5.22 -9.88
CA VAL A 202 -2.51 4.68 -8.57
C VAL A 202 -4.05 4.65 -8.46
N PRO A 203 -4.65 3.85 -7.57
CA PRO A 203 -6.11 3.82 -7.44
C PRO A 203 -6.69 5.24 -7.24
N GLY A 204 -7.64 5.61 -8.10
CA GLY A 204 -8.28 6.94 -8.09
C GLY A 204 -7.49 8.07 -8.77
N ARG A 205 -6.30 7.79 -9.34
CA ARG A 205 -5.47 8.81 -9.98
C ARG A 205 -4.69 8.23 -11.17
N ASP A 206 -4.96 8.78 -12.34
CA ASP A 206 -4.28 8.47 -13.60
C ASP A 206 -3.79 9.78 -14.19
N ILE A 207 -2.48 10.02 -14.09
CA ILE A 207 -1.87 11.28 -14.52
C ILE A 207 -0.62 10.98 -15.33
N GLU A 208 -0.55 11.61 -16.50
CA GLU A 208 0.63 11.66 -17.33
C GLU A 208 1.28 13.05 -17.17
N ILE A 209 2.56 13.08 -16.79
CA ILE A 209 3.28 14.31 -16.47
C ILE A 209 4.43 14.44 -17.48
N PRO A 210 4.36 15.36 -18.45
CA PRO A 210 5.47 15.60 -19.36
C PRO A 210 6.74 15.95 -18.58
N TRP A 211 7.89 15.44 -19.01
CA TRP A 211 9.16 15.76 -18.34
C TRP A 211 9.44 17.27 -18.30
N THR A 212 8.99 18.00 -19.33
CA THR A 212 9.10 19.46 -19.42
C THR A 212 8.29 20.19 -18.34
N GLN A 213 7.23 19.57 -17.81
CA GLN A 213 6.44 20.15 -16.72
C GLN A 213 7.09 19.90 -15.36
N ILE A 214 7.99 18.93 -15.21
CA ILE A 214 8.63 18.63 -13.94
C ILE A 214 9.74 19.66 -13.68
N LYS A 215 9.49 20.56 -12.72
CA LYS A 215 10.46 21.58 -12.28
C LYS A 215 11.59 20.94 -11.47
N SER A 216 11.25 20.06 -10.53
CA SER A 216 12.25 19.38 -9.70
C SER A 216 11.74 18.06 -9.13
N VAL A 217 12.68 17.15 -8.92
CA VAL A 217 12.47 15.88 -8.22
C VAL A 217 13.20 15.94 -6.89
N THR A 218 12.46 15.98 -5.79
CA THR A 218 13.04 16.08 -4.44
C THR A 218 12.52 14.96 -3.56
N ALA A 219 13.40 14.41 -2.73
CA ALA A 219 12.95 13.55 -1.64
C ALA A 219 12.34 14.45 -0.56
N ARG A 220 11.26 13.98 0.07
CA ARG A 220 10.64 14.64 1.22
C ARG A 220 10.26 13.61 2.26
N ARG A 221 10.46 13.97 3.52
CA ARG A 221 9.98 13.22 4.67
C ARG A 221 8.92 14.07 5.34
N THR A 222 7.69 13.60 5.33
CA THR A 222 6.55 14.30 5.93
C THR A 222 6.00 13.49 7.09
N ALA A 223 5.76 14.13 8.23
CA ALA A 223 4.99 13.51 9.30
C ALA A 223 3.53 13.39 8.83
N VAL A 224 2.91 12.22 9.05
CA VAL A 224 1.47 12.03 8.82
C VAL A 224 0.70 13.10 9.62
N GLY A 225 -0.03 13.97 8.93
CA GLY A 225 -1.00 14.89 9.54
C GLY A 225 -0.70 16.39 9.55
N THR A 226 0.47 16.87 9.07
CA THR A 226 0.77 18.33 9.08
C THR A 226 0.80 19.02 7.72
N ASP A 227 1.13 18.32 6.62
CA ASP A 227 1.51 19.02 5.37
C ASP A 227 0.94 18.42 4.07
N LEU A 228 0.03 17.44 4.13
CA LEU A 228 -0.62 16.88 2.94
C LEU A 228 -1.87 17.69 2.58
N PRO A 229 -1.92 18.40 1.44
CA PRO A 229 -3.12 19.09 1.00
C PRO A 229 -4.22 18.06 0.70
N GLY A 230 -5.29 18.07 1.50
CA GLY A 230 -6.47 17.23 1.32
C GLY A 230 -6.63 16.04 2.27
N SER A 231 -5.74 15.83 3.26
CA SER A 231 -5.98 14.80 4.28
C SER A 231 -6.94 15.31 5.37
N VAL A 232 -8.20 14.91 5.25
CA VAL A 232 -9.26 15.08 6.26
C VAL A 232 -8.87 14.36 7.55
N LEU A 233 -8.78 15.13 8.64
CA LEU A 233 -8.95 14.73 10.05
C LEU A 233 -8.31 13.40 10.47
N LEU A 234 -6.99 13.39 10.67
CA LEU A 234 -6.38 12.45 11.62
C LEU A 234 -5.91 13.22 12.86
N PRO A 235 -6.28 12.81 14.09
CA PRO A 235 -5.95 13.52 15.30
C PRO A 235 -4.44 13.61 15.54
N ARG A 236 -4.01 14.81 15.94
CA ARG A 236 -2.64 15.35 16.12
C ARG A 236 -1.73 14.60 17.10
N ARG A 237 -2.11 13.41 17.58
CA ARG A 237 -1.44 12.67 18.67
C ARG A 237 -0.62 11.46 18.22
N HIS A 238 -0.56 11.16 16.92
CA HIS A 238 0.41 10.19 16.35
C HIS A 238 1.53 10.92 15.59
N ARG A 239 2.32 11.66 16.37
CA ARG A 239 3.62 12.19 15.99
C ARG A 239 4.59 11.00 15.92
N GLY A 240 4.87 10.46 14.74
CA GLY A 240 5.88 9.38 14.64
C GLY A 240 6.07 8.73 13.28
N GLU A 241 5.03 8.67 12.43
CA GLU A 241 5.19 8.06 11.12
C GLU A 241 5.67 9.09 10.10
N ASN A 242 6.98 9.11 9.91
CA ASN A 242 7.62 9.77 8.79
C ASN A 242 7.29 8.96 7.53
N LEU A 243 6.52 9.54 6.61
CA LEU A 243 6.36 8.99 5.27
C LEU A 243 7.49 9.52 4.39
N ASP A 244 8.27 8.59 3.85
CA ASP A 244 9.25 8.88 2.82
C ASP A 244 8.54 9.02 1.47
N LEU A 245 8.59 10.22 0.89
CA LEU A 245 7.93 10.60 -0.34
C LEU A 245 8.93 11.11 -1.38
N ILE A 246 8.63 10.89 -2.65
CA ILE A 246 9.28 11.55 -3.79
C ILE A 246 8.32 12.64 -4.27
N ARG A 247 8.72 13.89 -4.16
CA ARG A 247 7.98 15.07 -4.58
C ARG A 247 8.43 15.48 -5.99
N LEU A 248 7.48 15.52 -6.92
CA LEU A 248 7.63 16.14 -8.23
C LEU A 248 6.98 17.54 -8.14
N ALA A 249 7.80 18.58 -8.13
CA ALA A 249 7.30 19.95 -8.24
C ALA A 249 7.01 20.24 -9.72
N LEU A 250 5.82 20.72 -10.04
CA LEU A 250 5.36 20.93 -11.40
C LEU A 250 5.33 22.43 -11.74
N LEU A 251 5.67 22.75 -12.99
CA LEU A 251 5.49 24.09 -13.54
C LEU A 251 4.00 24.40 -13.70
N PRO A 252 3.59 25.67 -13.47
CA PRO A 252 2.23 26.11 -13.73
C PRO A 252 1.93 26.07 -15.24
N GLY A 253 0.66 25.87 -15.60
CA GLY A 253 0.18 25.98 -16.97
C GLY A 253 0.25 24.69 -17.82
N GLY A 254 0.60 23.55 -17.24
CA GLY A 254 0.48 22.25 -17.91
C GLY A 254 -0.89 21.59 -17.70
N GLU A 255 -1.08 20.42 -18.30
CA GLU A 255 -2.34 19.64 -18.20
C GLU A 255 -2.66 19.23 -16.76
N VAL A 256 -1.63 19.06 -15.94
CA VAL A 256 -1.79 18.74 -14.51
C VAL A 256 -1.99 20.02 -13.71
N THR A 257 -3.21 20.22 -13.22
CA THR A 257 -3.60 21.41 -12.44
C THR A 257 -2.92 21.49 -11.07
N SER A 258 -2.52 20.35 -10.51
CA SER A 258 -1.77 20.31 -9.25
C SER A 258 -0.35 20.83 -9.46
N ARG A 259 0.10 21.75 -8.59
CA ARG A 259 1.49 22.23 -8.59
C ARG A 259 2.49 21.18 -8.10
N GLU A 260 2.00 20.14 -7.44
CA GLU A 260 2.84 19.11 -6.84
C GLU A 260 2.24 17.72 -7.02
N GLN A 261 3.10 16.75 -7.30
CA GLN A 261 2.76 15.34 -7.30
C GLN A 261 3.63 14.63 -6.27
N TRP A 262 2.97 13.89 -5.38
CA TRP A 262 3.62 13.10 -4.34
C TRP A 262 3.56 11.62 -4.70
N LEU A 263 4.70 10.94 -4.58
CA LEU A 263 4.84 9.49 -4.80
C LEU A 263 5.34 8.85 -3.51
N ALA A 264 4.74 7.74 -3.10
CA ALA A 264 5.18 7.02 -1.90
C ALA A 264 6.49 6.25 -2.19
N ALA A 265 7.61 6.63 -1.58
CA ALA A 265 8.92 6.04 -1.90
C ALA A 265 8.94 4.52 -1.67
N ASP A 266 8.30 4.06 -0.59
CA ASP A 266 8.18 2.64 -0.22
C ASP A 266 6.89 1.96 -0.76
N GLY A 267 6.13 2.65 -1.61
CA GLY A 267 4.87 2.17 -2.19
C GLY A 267 5.03 1.18 -3.35
N TYR A 268 6.26 0.98 -3.83
CA TYR A 268 6.57 0.21 -5.03
C TYR A 268 7.26 -1.12 -4.70
N SER A 269 7.19 -2.05 -5.64
CA SER A 269 7.87 -3.35 -5.56
C SER A 269 9.38 -3.25 -5.86
N VAL A 270 9.81 -2.15 -6.46
CA VAL A 270 11.20 -1.78 -6.75
C VAL A 270 11.82 -1.07 -5.53
N PRO A 271 13.13 -1.26 -5.25
CA PRO A 271 13.86 -0.46 -4.27
C PRO A 271 13.65 1.04 -4.45
N ARG A 272 13.28 1.74 -3.37
CA ARG A 272 13.00 3.19 -3.39
C ARG A 272 14.15 4.02 -3.93
N ASP A 273 15.39 3.63 -3.63
CA ASP A 273 16.59 4.32 -4.10
C ASP A 273 16.68 4.27 -5.62
N ALA A 274 16.33 3.14 -6.24
CA ALA A 274 16.34 3.00 -7.69
C ALA A 274 15.22 3.80 -8.35
N VAL A 275 14.02 3.86 -7.74
CA VAL A 275 12.92 4.71 -8.23
C VAL A 275 13.29 6.19 -8.15
N TYR A 276 13.85 6.60 -7.01
CA TYR A 276 14.30 7.97 -6.79
C TYR A 276 15.44 8.36 -7.73
N THR A 277 16.49 7.53 -7.82
CA THR A 277 17.60 7.71 -8.76
C THR A 277 17.08 7.87 -10.18
N ALA A 278 16.21 6.98 -10.64
CA ALA A 278 15.73 7.02 -12.02
C ALA A 278 14.98 8.32 -12.33
N LEU A 279 14.03 8.71 -11.47
CA LEU A 279 13.29 9.97 -11.64
C LEU A 279 14.22 11.18 -11.64
N ARG A 280 15.15 11.25 -10.69
CA ARG A 280 16.05 12.40 -10.56
C ARG A 280 17.07 12.48 -11.68
N TRP A 281 17.66 11.35 -12.08
CA TRP A 281 18.68 11.30 -13.11
C TRP A 281 18.12 11.63 -14.49
N TYR A 282 16.99 11.02 -14.89
CA TYR A 282 16.34 11.35 -16.17
C TYR A 282 15.71 12.75 -16.16
N HIS A 283 15.35 13.29 -15.00
CA HIS A 283 14.98 14.70 -14.88
C HIS A 283 16.18 15.61 -15.22
N SER A 284 17.37 15.34 -14.66
CA SER A 284 18.56 16.16 -14.87
C SER A 284 19.30 15.92 -16.20
N HIS A 285 19.05 14.79 -16.89
CA HIS A 285 19.68 14.41 -18.15
C HIS A 285 18.61 14.25 -19.26
N PRO A 286 18.01 15.34 -19.76
CA PRO A 286 17.02 15.29 -20.83
C PRO A 286 17.52 14.57 -22.09
N GLU A 287 18.81 14.72 -22.40
CA GLU A 287 19.50 14.08 -23.51
C GLU A 287 19.61 12.56 -23.38
N ALA A 288 19.37 11.99 -22.20
CA ALA A 288 19.39 10.55 -21.99
C ALA A 288 17.99 9.91 -21.98
N ARG A 289 16.92 10.72 -22.02
CA ARG A 289 15.53 10.21 -21.95
C ARG A 289 15.16 9.32 -23.13
N TRP A 290 15.84 9.44 -24.27
CA TRP A 290 15.68 8.51 -25.39
C TRP A 290 16.01 7.05 -24.99
N GLU A 291 16.76 6.81 -23.92
CA GLU A 291 16.98 5.44 -23.43
C GLU A 291 15.72 4.83 -22.80
N LEU A 292 14.79 5.66 -22.30
CA LEU A 292 13.53 5.21 -21.69
C LEU A 292 12.62 4.64 -22.77
N GLY A 293 11.99 3.51 -22.46
CA GLY A 293 11.22 2.78 -23.46
C GLY A 293 12.11 1.96 -24.41
N ARG A 294 13.39 1.71 -24.05
CA ARG A 294 14.33 0.90 -24.81
C ARG A 294 15.20 0.02 -23.89
N VAL A 295 16.00 -0.87 -24.49
CA VAL A 295 16.85 -1.83 -23.77
C VAL A 295 17.99 -1.14 -23.02
N GLU A 296 18.48 -0.01 -23.55
CA GLU A 296 19.51 0.83 -22.94
C GLU A 296 19.05 1.33 -21.56
N GLY A 297 17.84 1.88 -21.49
CA GLY A 297 17.23 2.33 -20.24
C GLY A 297 16.99 1.19 -19.27
N GLU A 298 16.55 0.03 -19.75
CA GLU A 298 16.38 -1.18 -18.92
C GLU A 298 17.70 -1.58 -18.25
N ARG A 299 18.79 -1.65 -19.00
CA ARG A 299 20.12 -1.99 -18.47
C ARG A 299 20.60 -0.99 -17.42
N ARG A 300 20.40 0.31 -17.66
CA ARG A 300 20.79 1.38 -16.72
C ARG A 300 20.00 1.29 -15.42
N ILE A 301 18.67 1.23 -15.53
CA ILE A 301 17.75 1.14 -14.40
C ILE A 301 18.00 -0.13 -13.57
N GLU A 302 18.26 -1.26 -14.24
CA GLU A 302 18.64 -2.51 -13.58
C GLU A 302 19.99 -2.40 -12.86
N GLY A 303 20.94 -1.65 -13.41
CA GLY A 303 22.18 -1.28 -12.73
C GLY A 303 21.93 -0.55 -11.41
N TRP A 304 21.04 0.45 -11.41
CA TRP A 304 20.65 1.17 -10.19
C TRP A 304 19.91 0.28 -9.20
N ARG A 305 19.02 -0.60 -9.67
CA ARG A 305 18.36 -1.60 -8.81
C ARG A 305 19.36 -2.48 -8.09
N ARG A 306 20.34 -3.04 -8.81
CA ARG A 306 21.39 -3.88 -8.21
C ARG A 306 22.20 -3.13 -7.16
N ARG A 307 22.55 -1.86 -7.40
CA ARG A 307 23.24 -1.01 -6.43
C ARG A 307 22.40 -0.72 -5.20
N ALA A 308 21.11 -0.40 -5.36
CA ALA A 308 20.18 -0.21 -4.26
C ALA A 308 20.06 -1.49 -3.40
N LEU A 309 20.03 -2.67 -4.03
CA LEU A 309 20.01 -3.94 -3.31
C LEU A 309 21.32 -4.26 -2.59
N ALA A 310 22.47 -3.88 -3.15
CA ALA A 310 23.76 -4.04 -2.51
C ALA A 310 23.90 -3.10 -1.29
N ALA A 311 23.53 -1.83 -1.44
CA ALA A 311 23.51 -0.85 -0.36
C ALA A 311 22.53 -1.22 0.77
N ALA A 312 21.50 -1.99 0.43
CA ALA A 312 20.51 -2.46 1.39
C ALA A 312 20.95 -3.70 2.19
N ARG A 313 22.08 -4.34 1.89
CA ARG A 313 22.59 -5.45 2.71
C ARG A 313 23.16 -4.85 4.01
N PRO A 314 22.76 -5.32 5.19
CA PRO A 314 23.48 -4.98 6.40
C PRO A 314 24.93 -5.40 6.20
N THR A 315 25.87 -4.48 6.42
CA THR A 315 27.26 -4.84 6.64
C THR A 315 27.25 -5.76 7.86
N GLU A 316 27.33 -7.07 7.62
CA GLU A 316 27.63 -8.02 8.68
C GLU A 316 28.98 -7.60 9.27
N ALA A 317 28.91 -7.05 10.48
CA ALA A 317 30.04 -6.69 11.32
C ALA A 317 30.04 -7.65 12.51
#